data_AF-A0A2N2GL71-F1
#
_entry.id   AF-A0A2N2GL71-F1
#
_cell.length_a   1.000
_cell.length_b   1.000
_cell.length_c   1.000
_cell.angle_alpha   90.00
_cell.angle_beta   90.00
_cell.angle_gamma   90.00
#
_symmetry.space_group_name_H-M   'P 1'
#
loop_
_entity.id
_entity.type
_entity.pdbx_description
1 polymer ?
#
loop_
_entity_poly.entity_id
_entity_poly.type
_entity_poly.pdbx_seq_one_letter_code
_entity_poly.pdbx_strand_id
1 'polypeptide(L)'
;MQLLGSAADNELVSEIIRALCNFKDAGLTGILLPYLKHDDYSVVAWAMRSLAGTHDPAVCSALMALVSESREVHNADVGCDLRTALAVENLANFPGDKTADFLIGFIHHANPSFRRVVISTLAGMGEGILSALERCLDTGDKDEKIMAANVIGMTGKKRGADILVAHLENAGEANLRFAIYEALGRITSMRSVIGLTDGLAETDDLVLIAVVTALDHQCNPGVVKVLNEIIARGDAQSGRVLSAIITSHARQVFAALYKDGGQRATLLGAVAKSGDHEAIGAFRAELERIGGGQAAKDIQELSLADVGAKEKRILAADDSKAMLFFYKGVAADLGMELVTVEDGKKAFDYLQIDSEFDLIITDMNSS
;
A
#
# COMPACT_ATOMS: atom_id res chain seq x y z
N MET A 1 31.42 33.07 -5.61
CA MET A 1 32.03 32.79 -6.92
C MET A 1 33.52 32.47 -6.79
N GLN A 2 34.42 33.43 -6.48
CA GLN A 2 35.88 33.17 -6.37
C GLN A 2 36.27 32.10 -5.31
N LEU A 3 35.50 31.96 -4.23
CA LEU A 3 35.75 30.97 -3.18
C LEU A 3 35.48 29.51 -3.62
N LEU A 4 34.51 29.27 -4.51
CA LEU A 4 34.20 27.93 -5.02
C LEU A 4 35.28 27.41 -5.97
N GLY A 5 35.89 28.30 -6.77
CA GLY A 5 36.98 27.95 -7.69
C GLY A 5 38.36 27.83 -7.03
N SER A 6 38.48 28.16 -5.74
CA SER A 6 39.76 28.12 -4.99
C SER A 6 39.76 27.14 -3.82
N ALA A 7 38.62 26.54 -3.48
CA ALA A 7 38.51 25.50 -2.46
C ALA A 7 39.07 24.17 -3.01
N ALA A 8 40.07 23.61 -2.32
CA ALA A 8 40.70 22.34 -2.68
C ALA A 8 40.08 21.13 -1.95
N ASP A 9 39.25 21.38 -0.93
CA ASP A 9 38.64 20.36 -0.07
C ASP A 9 37.12 20.31 -0.28
N ASN A 10 36.59 19.10 -0.48
CA ASN A 10 35.17 18.82 -0.67
C ASN A 10 34.31 19.25 0.51
N GLU A 11 34.86 19.24 1.73
CA GLU A 11 34.15 19.71 2.93
C GLU A 11 33.91 21.22 2.84
N LEU A 12 34.94 21.99 2.49
CA LEU A 12 34.82 23.44 2.31
C LEU A 12 33.90 23.79 1.12
N VAL A 13 33.98 23.05 0.02
CA VAL A 13 33.06 23.23 -1.12
C VAL A 13 31.62 22.98 -0.68
N SER A 14 31.37 21.88 0.05
CA SER A 14 30.04 21.53 0.57
C SER A 14 29.50 22.61 1.50
N GLU A 15 30.31 23.15 2.40
CA GLU A 15 29.91 24.23 3.32
C GLU A 15 29.58 25.53 2.57
N ILE A 16 30.36 25.88 1.55
CA ILE A 16 30.07 27.05 0.72
C ILE A 16 28.73 26.87 0.00
N ILE A 17 28.49 25.71 -0.64
CA ILE A 17 27.24 25.45 -1.35
C ILE A 17 26.05 25.41 -0.37
N ARG A 18 26.22 24.80 0.80
CA ARG A 18 25.21 24.79 1.87
C ARG A 18 24.84 26.20 2.31
N ALA A 19 25.83 27.09 2.48
CA ALA A 19 25.56 28.49 2.80
C ALA A 19 24.82 29.21 1.66
N LEU A 20 25.15 28.91 0.40
CA LEU A 20 24.49 29.48 -0.78
C LEU A 20 23.01 29.06 -0.91
N CYS A 21 22.65 27.88 -0.39
CA CYS A 21 21.26 27.37 -0.40
C CYS A 21 20.25 28.35 0.23
N ASN A 22 20.68 29.19 1.18
CA ASN A 22 19.80 30.16 1.86
C ASN A 22 19.42 31.37 0.99
N PHE A 23 20.16 31.64 -0.09
CA PHE A 23 19.97 32.86 -0.89
C PHE A 23 18.92 32.71 -1.99
N LYS A 24 18.63 31.48 -2.44
CA LYS A 24 17.64 31.17 -3.50
C LYS A 24 17.74 32.06 -4.74
N ASP A 25 18.95 32.47 -5.10
CA ASP A 25 19.20 33.37 -6.22
C ASP A 25 19.28 32.58 -7.53
N ALA A 26 18.52 32.98 -8.54
CA ALA A 26 18.53 32.38 -9.87
C ALA A 26 19.90 32.48 -10.55
N GLY A 27 20.73 33.47 -10.18
CA GLY A 27 22.12 33.58 -10.63
C GLY A 27 23.02 32.41 -10.18
N LEU A 28 22.58 31.62 -9.19
CA LEU A 28 23.29 30.43 -8.72
C LEU A 28 23.16 29.25 -9.68
N THR A 29 22.14 29.19 -10.54
CA THR A 29 21.93 28.05 -11.44
C THR A 29 23.18 27.76 -12.26
N GLY A 30 23.70 28.76 -12.98
CA GLY A 30 24.88 28.58 -13.84
C GLY A 30 26.16 28.21 -13.07
N ILE A 31 26.23 28.55 -11.78
CA ILE A 31 27.40 28.27 -10.92
C ILE A 31 27.34 26.85 -10.38
N LEU A 32 26.17 26.42 -9.93
CA LEU A 32 26.01 25.17 -9.19
C LEU A 32 25.71 23.98 -10.10
N LEU A 33 25.19 24.18 -11.32
CA LEU A 33 24.86 23.09 -12.24
C LEU A 33 26.03 22.12 -12.51
N PRO A 34 27.28 22.57 -12.70
CA PRO A 34 28.42 21.67 -12.87
C PRO A 34 28.66 20.74 -11.67
N TYR A 35 28.31 21.17 -10.45
CA TYR A 35 28.51 20.39 -9.23
C TYR A 35 27.54 19.20 -9.09
N LEU A 36 26.50 19.10 -9.94
CA LEU A 36 25.66 17.90 -10.01
C LEU A 36 26.42 16.65 -10.47
N LYS A 37 27.54 16.84 -11.19
CA LYS A 37 28.41 15.76 -11.70
C LYS A 37 29.65 15.52 -10.83
N HIS A 38 29.76 16.18 -9.68
CA HIS A 38 30.91 16.06 -8.79
C HIS A 38 31.04 14.64 -8.21
N ASP A 39 32.26 14.15 -7.94
CA ASP A 39 32.47 12.78 -7.45
C ASP A 39 32.01 12.60 -6.00
N ASP A 40 32.16 13.65 -5.18
CA ASP A 40 31.74 13.65 -3.78
C ASP A 40 30.21 13.80 -3.62
N TYR A 41 29.58 12.83 -2.95
CA TYR A 41 28.14 12.81 -2.73
C TYR A 41 27.63 14.01 -1.91
N SER A 42 28.39 14.48 -0.92
CA SER A 42 27.97 15.61 -0.07
C SER A 42 27.90 16.89 -0.89
N VAL A 43 28.89 17.11 -1.75
CA VAL A 43 28.91 18.25 -2.69
C VAL A 43 27.72 18.19 -3.64
N VAL A 44 27.46 17.02 -4.25
CA VAL A 44 26.29 16.83 -5.12
C VAL A 44 25.00 17.09 -4.37
N ALA A 45 24.87 16.59 -3.14
CA ALA A 45 23.64 16.70 -2.38
C ALA A 45 23.29 18.15 -2.03
N TRP A 46 24.29 18.94 -1.61
CA TRP A 46 24.09 20.36 -1.33
C TRP A 46 23.84 21.16 -2.62
N ALA A 47 24.55 20.85 -3.71
CA ALA A 47 24.34 21.51 -4.99
C ALA A 47 22.91 21.28 -5.49
N MET A 48 22.47 20.03 -5.46
CA MET A 48 21.15 19.62 -5.93
C MET A 48 20.02 20.28 -5.12
N ARG A 49 20.12 20.28 -3.78
CA ARG A 49 19.13 20.96 -2.92
C ARG A 49 19.10 22.47 -3.13
N SER A 50 20.27 23.09 -3.26
CA SER A 50 20.36 24.53 -3.53
C SER A 50 19.77 24.90 -4.89
N LEU A 51 20.02 24.08 -5.92
CA LEU A 51 19.47 24.27 -7.25
C LEU A 51 17.95 24.02 -7.29
N ALA A 52 17.45 23.01 -6.59
CA ALA A 52 16.01 22.74 -6.51
C ALA A 52 15.22 23.93 -5.93
N GLY A 53 15.81 24.63 -4.97
CA GLY A 53 15.23 25.83 -4.36
C GLY A 53 15.16 27.08 -5.26
N THR A 54 15.81 27.08 -6.43
CA THR A 54 15.70 28.18 -7.41
C THR A 54 14.44 28.09 -8.26
N HIS A 55 13.82 26.90 -8.33
CA HIS A 55 12.68 26.59 -9.21
C HIS A 55 12.94 26.90 -10.70
N ASP A 56 14.20 26.92 -11.13
CA ASP A 56 14.59 27.16 -12.51
C ASP A 56 14.28 25.94 -13.41
N PRO A 57 13.51 26.10 -14.51
CA PRO A 57 13.21 25.00 -15.44
C PRO A 57 14.45 24.30 -16.04
N ALA A 58 15.59 24.99 -16.13
CA ALA A 58 16.84 24.40 -16.57
C ALA A 58 17.36 23.37 -15.55
N VAL A 59 17.17 23.62 -14.25
CA VAL A 59 17.50 22.67 -13.18
C VAL A 59 16.60 21.44 -13.28
N CYS A 60 15.28 21.63 -13.43
CA CYS A 60 14.35 20.52 -13.62
C CYS A 60 14.79 19.61 -14.77
N SER A 61 15.13 20.20 -15.92
CA SER A 61 15.59 19.47 -17.10
C SER A 61 16.92 18.74 -16.85
N ALA A 62 17.84 19.34 -16.09
CA ALA A 62 19.11 18.71 -15.71
C ALA A 62 18.92 17.53 -14.74
N LEU A 63 17.99 17.64 -13.78
CA LEU A 63 17.66 16.55 -12.86
C LEU A 63 16.98 15.38 -13.60
N MET A 64 16.06 15.67 -14.53
CA MET A 64 15.46 14.65 -15.40
C MET A 64 16.54 13.91 -16.21
N ALA A 65 17.47 14.66 -16.82
CA ALA A 65 18.58 14.06 -17.56
C ALA A 65 19.46 13.17 -16.66
N LEU A 66 19.79 13.63 -15.44
CA LEU A 66 20.57 12.86 -14.48
C LEU A 66 19.88 11.54 -14.10
N VAL A 67 18.56 11.56 -13.90
CA VAL A 67 17.78 10.34 -13.63
C VAL A 67 17.77 9.43 -14.87
N SER A 68 17.51 9.97 -16.06
CA SER A 68 17.46 9.18 -17.30
C SER A 68 18.79 8.55 -17.69
N GLU A 69 19.92 9.20 -17.37
CA GLU A 69 21.27 8.69 -17.66
C GLU A 69 21.79 7.73 -16.57
N SER A 70 21.02 7.50 -15.49
CA SER A 70 21.43 6.66 -14.37
C SER A 70 21.49 5.18 -14.74
N ARG A 71 22.36 4.43 -14.04
CA ARG A 71 22.62 3.02 -14.38
C ARG A 71 21.42 2.13 -14.03
N GLU A 72 20.74 2.45 -12.94
CA GLU A 72 19.58 1.75 -12.41
C GLU A 72 18.34 1.88 -13.30
N VAL A 73 18.22 2.95 -14.10
CA VAL A 73 17.19 3.08 -15.14
C VAL A 73 17.44 2.12 -16.30
N HIS A 74 18.69 1.72 -16.52
CA HIS A 74 19.08 0.82 -17.61
C HIS A 74 19.40 -0.62 -17.16
N ASN A 75 19.53 -0.86 -15.85
CA ASN A 75 19.85 -2.16 -15.29
C ASN A 75 19.10 -2.39 -13.96
N ALA A 76 18.17 -3.33 -13.99
CA ALA A 76 17.33 -3.66 -12.84
C ALA A 76 18.09 -4.28 -11.66
N ASP A 77 19.24 -4.91 -11.91
CA ASP A 77 20.02 -5.63 -10.90
C ASP A 77 20.94 -4.72 -10.07
N VAL A 78 21.10 -3.46 -10.49
CA VAL A 78 21.93 -2.48 -9.79
C VAL A 78 21.11 -1.80 -8.69
N GLY A 79 21.67 -1.61 -7.49
CA GLY A 79 20.99 -0.84 -6.46
C GLY A 79 20.74 0.62 -6.91
N CYS A 80 19.60 1.19 -6.53
CA CYS A 80 19.33 2.61 -6.76
C CYS A 80 20.37 3.44 -5.98
N ASP A 81 21.15 4.24 -6.68
CA ASP A 81 22.21 5.00 -6.04
C ASP A 81 21.64 6.24 -5.31
N LEU A 82 22.40 6.76 -4.35
CA LEU A 82 21.95 7.89 -3.53
C LEU A 82 21.80 9.19 -4.34
N ARG A 83 22.51 9.33 -5.47
CA ARG A 83 22.48 10.53 -6.30
C ARG A 83 21.20 10.57 -7.14
N THR A 84 20.86 9.46 -7.79
CA THR A 84 19.62 9.31 -8.56
C THR A 84 18.42 9.39 -7.65
N ALA A 85 18.45 8.73 -6.49
CA ALA A 85 17.36 8.82 -5.51
C ALA A 85 17.13 10.29 -5.08
N LEU A 86 18.21 11.01 -4.78
CA LEU A 86 18.13 12.42 -4.43
C LEU A 86 17.64 13.30 -5.60
N ALA A 87 18.00 12.97 -6.84
CA ALA A 87 17.52 13.69 -8.01
C ALA A 87 16.01 13.51 -8.20
N VAL A 88 15.50 12.29 -8.04
CA VAL A 88 14.06 11.98 -8.04
C VAL A 88 13.36 12.77 -6.94
N GLU A 89 13.86 12.74 -5.70
CA GLU A 89 13.27 13.49 -4.58
C GLU A 89 13.22 15.01 -4.86
N ASN A 90 14.30 15.58 -5.42
CA ASN A 90 14.36 17.01 -5.70
C ASN A 90 13.47 17.44 -6.87
N LEU A 91 13.10 16.53 -7.78
CA LEU A 91 12.11 16.81 -8.82
C LEU A 91 10.74 17.22 -8.23
N ALA A 92 10.41 16.80 -7.00
CA ALA A 92 9.19 17.23 -6.32
C ALA A 92 9.10 18.76 -6.11
N ASN A 93 10.23 19.49 -6.13
CA ASN A 93 10.26 20.95 -6.06
C ASN A 93 9.88 21.65 -7.38
N PHE A 94 9.62 20.89 -8.44
CA PHE A 94 9.24 21.38 -9.75
C PHE A 94 7.84 20.87 -10.12
N PRO A 95 6.78 21.39 -9.47
CA PRO A 95 5.42 20.95 -9.73
C PRO A 95 4.98 21.28 -11.16
N GLY A 96 4.32 20.33 -11.81
CA GLY A 96 3.75 20.49 -13.15
C GLY A 96 3.67 19.16 -13.91
N ASP A 97 2.82 19.12 -14.93
CA ASP A 97 2.55 17.92 -15.73
C ASP A 97 3.82 17.27 -16.28
N LYS A 98 4.78 18.07 -16.77
CA LYS A 98 6.06 17.54 -17.30
C LYS A 98 6.81 16.68 -16.26
N THR A 99 6.87 17.13 -15.02
CA THR A 99 7.55 16.41 -13.94
C THR A 99 6.74 15.20 -13.49
N ALA A 100 5.41 15.36 -13.39
CA ALA A 100 4.51 14.27 -13.06
C ALA A 100 4.60 13.14 -14.09
N ASP A 101 4.45 13.45 -15.37
CA ASP A 101 4.50 12.49 -16.49
C ASP A 101 5.87 11.79 -16.55
N PHE A 102 6.96 12.53 -16.34
CA PHE A 102 8.31 11.96 -16.27
C PHE A 102 8.45 10.91 -15.17
N LEU A 103 8.04 11.22 -13.95
CA LEU A 103 8.11 10.29 -12.82
C LEU A 103 7.12 9.13 -12.98
N ILE A 104 5.93 9.40 -13.53
CA ILE A 104 4.92 8.37 -13.82
C ILE A 104 5.46 7.34 -14.82
N GLY A 105 6.28 7.73 -15.78
CA GLY A 105 6.97 6.80 -16.68
C GLY A 105 7.86 5.75 -15.98
N PHE A 106 8.12 5.91 -14.68
CA PHE A 106 8.92 4.99 -13.88
C PHE A 106 8.14 4.26 -12.77
N ILE A 107 6.81 4.40 -12.67
CA ILE A 107 6.02 3.77 -11.59
C ILE A 107 5.99 2.24 -11.68
N HIS A 108 6.17 1.70 -12.89
CA HIS A 108 6.27 0.26 -13.14
C HIS A 108 7.71 -0.16 -13.50
N HIS A 109 8.72 0.60 -13.06
CA HIS A 109 10.11 0.30 -13.38
C HIS A 109 10.57 -1.04 -12.75
N ALA A 110 11.33 -1.85 -13.51
CA ALA A 110 11.76 -3.19 -13.09
C ALA A 110 12.60 -3.20 -11.80
N ASN A 111 13.48 -2.21 -11.63
CA ASN A 111 14.27 -2.03 -10.41
C ASN A 111 13.38 -1.65 -9.20
N PRO A 112 13.23 -2.52 -8.18
CA PRO A 112 12.31 -2.27 -7.06
C PRO A 112 12.78 -1.13 -6.15
N SER A 113 14.09 -0.96 -5.98
CA SER A 113 14.63 0.12 -5.14
C SER A 113 14.37 1.49 -5.76
N PHE A 114 14.59 1.62 -7.07
CA PHE A 114 14.31 2.85 -7.81
C PHE A 114 12.81 3.13 -7.89
N ARG A 115 12.00 2.12 -8.24
CA ARG A 115 10.53 2.21 -8.27
C ARG A 115 9.96 2.72 -6.95
N ARG A 116 10.48 2.22 -5.81
CA ARG A 116 10.07 2.68 -4.48
C ARG A 116 10.35 4.17 -4.25
N VAL A 117 11.51 4.67 -4.68
CA VAL A 117 11.85 6.11 -4.57
C VAL A 117 10.89 6.95 -5.41
N VAL A 118 10.64 6.55 -6.66
CA VAL A 118 9.70 7.22 -7.56
C VAL A 118 8.29 7.26 -6.96
N ILE A 119 7.76 6.12 -6.52
CA ILE A 119 6.42 6.04 -5.93
C ILE A 119 6.32 6.91 -4.67
N SER A 120 7.32 6.86 -3.79
CA SER A 120 7.33 7.67 -2.56
C SER A 120 7.37 9.18 -2.84
N THR A 121 8.11 9.56 -3.88
CA THR A 121 8.21 10.96 -4.32
C THR A 121 6.89 11.44 -4.90
N LEU A 122 6.28 10.67 -5.81
CA LEU A 122 4.97 10.97 -6.38
C LEU A 122 3.89 11.10 -5.31
N ALA A 123 3.85 10.17 -4.34
CA ALA A 123 2.91 10.23 -3.22
C ALA A 123 3.10 11.53 -2.40
N GLY A 124 4.35 11.94 -2.17
CA GLY A 124 4.70 13.19 -1.48
C GLY A 124 4.32 14.47 -2.24
N MET A 125 4.22 14.43 -3.58
CA MET A 125 3.79 15.56 -4.40
C MET A 125 2.30 15.90 -4.24
N GLY A 126 1.49 14.98 -3.72
CA GLY A 126 0.10 15.24 -3.33
C GLY A 126 -0.86 15.48 -4.51
N GLU A 127 -1.73 16.49 -4.41
CA GLU A 127 -2.83 16.69 -5.38
C GLU A 127 -2.36 17.05 -6.79
N GLY A 128 -1.17 17.64 -6.92
CA GLY A 128 -0.65 18.13 -8.20
C GLY A 128 -0.38 17.04 -9.23
N ILE A 129 -0.25 15.78 -8.81
CA ILE A 129 0.02 14.65 -9.71
C ILE A 129 -1.25 13.85 -10.07
N LEU A 130 -2.39 14.15 -9.46
CA LEU A 130 -3.61 13.33 -9.61
C LEU A 130 -4.13 13.31 -11.05
N SER A 131 -4.09 14.45 -11.75
CA SER A 131 -4.53 14.51 -13.15
C SER A 131 -3.66 13.64 -14.07
N ALA A 132 -2.37 13.50 -13.78
CA ALA A 132 -1.47 12.67 -14.58
C ALA A 132 -1.65 11.18 -14.26
N LEU A 133 -1.88 10.83 -13.00
CA LEU A 133 -2.23 9.45 -12.60
C LEU A 133 -3.61 9.02 -13.14
N GLU A 134 -4.57 9.93 -13.21
CA GLU A 134 -5.88 9.71 -13.85
C GLU A 134 -5.71 9.34 -15.33
N ARG A 135 -4.89 10.10 -16.08
CA ARG A 135 -4.55 9.73 -17.48
C ARG A 135 -3.89 8.35 -17.57
N CYS A 136 -3.05 7.99 -16.60
CA CYS A 136 -2.44 6.65 -16.55
C CYS A 136 -3.49 5.55 -16.29
N LEU A 137 -4.50 5.79 -15.45
CA LEU A 137 -5.63 4.88 -15.28
C LEU A 137 -6.44 4.69 -16.57
N ASP A 138 -6.58 5.75 -17.37
CA ASP A 138 -7.28 5.70 -18.65
C ASP A 138 -6.50 4.87 -19.69
N THR A 139 -5.25 5.23 -19.97
CA THR A 139 -4.52 4.76 -21.16
C THR A 139 -3.36 3.82 -20.88
N GLY A 140 -2.97 3.61 -19.62
CA GLY A 140 -1.87 2.72 -19.25
C GLY A 140 -2.16 1.26 -19.53
N ASP A 141 -1.13 0.42 -19.49
CA ASP A 141 -1.31 -1.03 -19.45
C ASP A 141 -1.86 -1.51 -18.09
N LYS A 142 -2.07 -2.82 -17.97
CA LYS A 142 -2.63 -3.42 -16.74
C LYS A 142 -1.83 -3.06 -15.49
N ASP A 143 -0.50 -3.16 -15.55
CA ASP A 143 0.35 -2.98 -14.39
C ASP A 143 0.54 -1.50 -14.07
N GLU A 144 0.65 -0.66 -15.10
CA GLU A 144 0.66 0.80 -14.97
C GLU A 144 -0.62 1.29 -14.29
N LYS A 145 -1.80 0.77 -14.67
CA LYS A 145 -3.07 1.13 -14.03
C LYS A 145 -3.11 0.72 -12.55
N ILE A 146 -2.65 -0.48 -12.23
CA ILE A 146 -2.56 -0.97 -10.83
C ILE A 146 -1.61 -0.06 -10.02
N MET A 147 -0.43 0.24 -10.56
CA MET A 147 0.53 1.13 -9.89
C MET A 147 -0.03 2.54 -9.73
N ALA A 148 -0.71 3.09 -10.74
CA ALA A 148 -1.33 4.41 -10.67
C ALA A 148 -2.41 4.47 -9.58
N ALA A 149 -3.29 3.47 -9.49
CA ALA A 149 -4.28 3.37 -8.42
C ALA A 149 -3.63 3.36 -7.04
N ASN A 150 -2.56 2.57 -6.87
CA ASN A 150 -1.80 2.51 -5.63
C ASN A 150 -1.18 3.86 -5.26
N VAL A 151 -0.54 4.56 -6.21
CA VAL A 151 0.04 5.89 -5.96
C VAL A 151 -1.05 6.90 -5.59
N ILE A 152 -2.21 6.90 -6.27
CA ILE A 152 -3.35 7.76 -5.92
C ILE A 152 -3.76 7.51 -4.46
N GLY A 153 -3.90 6.25 -4.06
CA GLY A 153 -4.20 5.88 -2.67
C GLY A 153 -3.17 6.40 -1.67
N MET A 154 -1.88 6.26 -1.99
CA MET A 154 -0.77 6.74 -1.15
C MET A 154 -0.73 8.26 -1.00
N THR A 155 -1.28 9.03 -1.95
CA THR A 155 -1.40 10.49 -1.78
C THR A 155 -2.31 10.87 -0.60
N GLY A 156 -3.28 10.00 -0.25
CA GLY A 156 -4.29 10.25 0.77
C GLY A 156 -5.24 11.42 0.44
N LYS A 157 -5.25 11.93 -0.79
CA LYS A 157 -6.01 13.13 -1.18
C LYS A 157 -7.43 12.79 -1.55
N LYS A 158 -8.40 13.59 -1.06
CA LYS A 158 -9.83 13.34 -1.25
C LYS A 158 -10.23 13.26 -2.73
N ARG A 159 -9.68 14.13 -3.59
CA ARG A 159 -9.90 14.08 -5.05
C ARG A 159 -9.46 12.75 -5.66
N GLY A 160 -8.47 12.07 -5.07
CA GLY A 160 -8.07 10.73 -5.47
C GLY A 160 -9.20 9.71 -5.34
N ALA A 161 -10.07 9.83 -4.33
CA ALA A 161 -11.23 8.96 -4.18
C ALA A 161 -12.27 9.20 -5.29
N ASP A 162 -12.46 10.45 -5.74
CA ASP A 162 -13.36 10.76 -6.84
C ASP A 162 -12.89 10.07 -8.14
N ILE A 163 -11.59 10.16 -8.43
CA ILE A 163 -10.94 9.53 -9.59
C ILE A 163 -11.10 8.01 -9.51
N LEU A 164 -10.71 7.41 -8.39
CA LEU A 164 -10.73 5.96 -8.18
C LEU A 164 -12.14 5.37 -8.31
N VAL A 165 -13.14 6.00 -7.69
CA VAL A 165 -14.54 5.52 -7.79
C VAL A 165 -15.06 5.64 -9.23
N ALA A 166 -14.70 6.71 -9.97
CA ALA A 166 -15.09 6.84 -11.38
C ALA A 166 -14.51 5.73 -12.27
N HIS A 167 -13.35 5.18 -11.91
CA HIS A 167 -12.68 4.12 -12.67
C HIS A 167 -13.13 2.70 -12.29
N LEU A 168 -13.84 2.51 -11.17
CA LEU A 168 -14.35 1.19 -10.77
C LEU A 168 -15.31 0.60 -11.81
N GLU A 169 -16.17 1.41 -12.43
CA GLU A 169 -17.16 0.95 -13.41
C GLU A 169 -16.50 0.32 -14.66
N ASN A 170 -15.30 0.78 -15.00
CA ASN A 170 -14.54 0.31 -16.17
C ASN A 170 -13.41 -0.66 -15.79
N ALA A 171 -13.25 -0.98 -14.49
CA ALA A 171 -12.23 -1.89 -13.99
C ALA A 171 -12.67 -3.36 -14.18
N GLY A 172 -12.52 -3.87 -15.41
CA GLY A 172 -12.91 -5.24 -15.76
C GLY A 172 -12.13 -6.33 -15.02
N GLU A 173 -10.87 -6.08 -14.66
CA GLU A 173 -9.98 -7.07 -14.05
C GLU A 173 -9.97 -7.02 -12.52
N ALA A 174 -10.00 -8.19 -11.88
CA ALA A 174 -10.04 -8.31 -10.41
C ALA A 174 -8.85 -7.64 -9.72
N ASN A 175 -7.63 -7.78 -10.26
CA ASN A 175 -6.43 -7.15 -9.68
C ASN A 175 -6.50 -5.62 -9.66
N LEU A 176 -7.07 -5.01 -10.71
CA LEU A 176 -7.26 -3.56 -10.74
C LEU A 176 -8.34 -3.11 -9.75
N ARG A 177 -9.46 -3.83 -9.67
CA ARG A 177 -10.50 -3.55 -8.66
C ARG A 177 -9.94 -3.68 -7.24
N PHE A 178 -9.19 -4.73 -6.96
CA PHE A 178 -8.49 -4.93 -5.69
C PHE A 178 -7.62 -3.72 -5.33
N ALA A 179 -6.75 -3.29 -6.27
CA ALA A 179 -5.86 -2.14 -6.06
C ALA A 179 -6.64 -0.84 -5.84
N ILE A 180 -7.74 -0.64 -6.57
CA ILE A 180 -8.60 0.53 -6.40
C ILE A 180 -9.26 0.53 -5.01
N TYR A 181 -9.84 -0.59 -4.54
CA TYR A 181 -10.46 -0.64 -3.22
C TYR A 181 -9.43 -0.51 -2.08
N GLU A 182 -8.24 -1.09 -2.22
CA GLU A 182 -7.13 -0.84 -1.29
C GLU A 182 -6.76 0.65 -1.24
N ALA A 183 -6.67 1.30 -2.41
CA ALA A 183 -6.36 2.72 -2.51
C ALA A 183 -7.47 3.58 -1.87
N LEU A 184 -8.75 3.27 -2.08
CA LEU A 184 -9.87 3.92 -1.41
C LEU A 184 -9.80 3.76 0.12
N GLY A 185 -9.36 2.59 0.60
CA GLY A 185 -9.11 2.33 2.02
C GLY A 185 -8.08 3.27 2.66
N ARG A 186 -7.09 3.72 1.88
CA ARG A 186 -6.03 4.67 2.30
C ARG A 186 -6.48 6.13 2.25
N ILE A 187 -7.56 6.44 1.54
CA ILE A 187 -8.10 7.81 1.41
C ILE A 187 -9.30 7.96 2.33
N THR A 188 -9.15 8.63 3.47
CA THR A 188 -10.28 8.89 4.39
C THR A 188 -11.21 9.98 3.82
N SER A 189 -12.28 9.57 3.16
CA SER A 189 -13.28 10.49 2.59
C SER A 189 -14.67 9.85 2.52
N MET A 190 -15.73 10.67 2.52
CA MET A 190 -17.09 10.15 2.32
C MET A 190 -17.26 9.47 0.96
N ARG A 191 -16.56 9.94 -0.09
CA ARG A 191 -16.58 9.30 -1.40
C ARG A 191 -15.98 7.90 -1.34
N SER A 192 -14.89 7.73 -0.60
CA SER A 192 -14.27 6.41 -0.37
C SER A 192 -15.23 5.47 0.34
N VAL A 193 -15.88 5.92 1.42
CA VAL A 193 -16.86 5.11 2.15
C VAL A 193 -18.01 4.67 1.26
N ILE A 194 -18.53 5.56 0.40
CA ILE A 194 -19.58 5.21 -0.58
C ILE A 194 -19.07 4.14 -1.55
N GLY A 195 -17.94 4.39 -2.22
CA GLY A 195 -17.40 3.43 -3.19
C GLY A 195 -17.07 2.06 -2.57
N LEU A 196 -16.54 2.05 -1.35
CA LEU A 196 -16.30 0.81 -0.60
C LEU A 196 -17.59 0.10 -0.20
N THR A 197 -18.64 0.85 0.17
CA THR A 197 -19.94 0.27 0.50
C THR A 197 -20.58 -0.37 -0.73
N ASP A 198 -20.47 0.27 -1.89
CA ASP A 198 -20.92 -0.30 -3.18
C ASP A 198 -20.13 -1.57 -3.52
N GLY A 199 -18.83 -1.60 -3.21
CA GLY A 199 -17.96 -2.76 -3.36
C GLY A 199 -18.36 -3.99 -2.52
N LEU A 200 -19.26 -3.87 -1.54
CA LEU A 200 -19.81 -5.03 -0.82
C LEU A 200 -20.66 -5.94 -1.72
N ALA A 201 -20.95 -5.53 -2.96
CA ALA A 201 -21.58 -6.36 -3.98
C ALA A 201 -20.57 -7.19 -4.81
N GLU A 202 -19.26 -7.00 -4.62
CA GLU A 202 -18.23 -7.77 -5.33
C GLU A 202 -18.37 -9.28 -5.06
N THR A 203 -18.13 -10.08 -6.10
CA THR A 203 -18.26 -11.54 -6.04
C THR A 203 -16.94 -12.27 -6.05
N ASP A 204 -15.85 -11.56 -6.36
CA ASP A 204 -14.49 -12.07 -6.23
C ASP A 204 -14.04 -11.95 -4.77
N ASP A 205 -13.64 -13.07 -4.17
CA ASP A 205 -13.39 -13.14 -2.73
C ASP A 205 -12.20 -12.26 -2.30
N LEU A 206 -11.16 -12.16 -3.13
CA LEU A 206 -9.99 -11.32 -2.85
C LEU A 206 -10.35 -9.83 -2.91
N VAL A 207 -11.13 -9.44 -3.92
CA VAL A 207 -11.62 -8.07 -4.04
C VAL A 207 -12.52 -7.72 -2.86
N LEU A 208 -13.42 -8.62 -2.45
CA LEU A 208 -14.31 -8.40 -1.32
C LEU A 208 -13.55 -8.31 0.02
N ILE A 209 -12.50 -9.11 0.20
CA ILE A 209 -11.58 -9.00 1.35
C ILE A 209 -10.93 -7.62 1.38
N ALA A 210 -10.47 -7.08 0.24
CA ALA A 210 -9.91 -5.72 0.18
C ALA A 210 -10.95 -4.66 0.57
N VAL A 211 -12.18 -4.80 0.07
CA VAL A 211 -13.31 -3.91 0.42
C VAL A 211 -13.57 -3.91 1.92
N VAL A 212 -13.71 -5.10 2.52
CA VAL A 212 -14.00 -5.23 3.96
C VAL A 212 -12.84 -4.73 4.81
N THR A 213 -11.59 -5.02 4.43
CA THR A 213 -10.40 -4.49 5.10
C THR A 213 -10.38 -2.96 5.08
N ALA A 214 -10.69 -2.36 3.94
CA ALA A 214 -10.75 -0.91 3.79
C ALA A 214 -11.92 -0.29 4.58
N LEU A 215 -13.08 -0.94 4.64
CA LEU A 215 -14.22 -0.54 5.47
C LEU A 215 -13.94 -0.67 6.97
N ASP A 216 -13.12 -1.63 7.39
CA ASP A 216 -12.70 -1.76 8.78
C ASP A 216 -11.95 -0.52 9.27
N HIS A 217 -11.03 -0.01 8.45
CA HIS A 217 -10.28 1.22 8.74
C HIS A 217 -11.16 2.48 8.74
N GLN A 218 -12.30 2.46 8.03
CA GLN A 218 -13.21 3.60 7.89
C GLN A 218 -14.59 3.32 8.52
N CYS A 219 -14.64 2.42 9.50
CA CYS A 219 -15.86 1.93 10.09
C CYS A 219 -16.68 3.07 10.73
N ASN A 220 -17.96 3.16 10.36
CA ASN A 220 -18.89 4.16 10.86
C ASN A 220 -20.32 3.59 10.90
N PRO A 221 -21.28 4.25 11.58
CA PRO A 221 -22.64 3.72 11.71
C PRO A 221 -23.37 3.44 10.38
N GLY A 222 -23.05 4.19 9.32
CA GLY A 222 -23.62 3.95 7.98
C GLY A 222 -23.13 2.63 7.39
N VAL A 223 -21.83 2.35 7.49
CA VAL A 223 -21.22 1.08 7.06
C VAL A 223 -21.81 -0.10 7.84
N VAL A 224 -21.93 0.03 9.16
CA VAL A 224 -22.52 -1.00 10.02
C VAL A 224 -23.96 -1.31 9.61
N LYS A 225 -24.76 -0.27 9.32
CA LYS A 225 -26.13 -0.43 8.85
C LYS A 225 -26.20 -1.24 7.56
N VAL A 226 -25.37 -0.90 6.56
CA VAL A 226 -25.36 -1.62 5.28
C VAL A 226 -24.89 -3.06 5.45
N LEU A 227 -23.85 -3.31 6.24
CA LEU A 227 -23.39 -4.66 6.54
C LEU A 227 -24.48 -5.49 7.23
N ASN A 228 -25.19 -4.92 8.21
CA ASN A 228 -26.33 -5.57 8.84
C ASN A 228 -27.43 -5.93 7.84
N GLU A 229 -27.78 -5.01 6.93
CA GLU A 229 -28.77 -5.25 5.88
C GLU A 229 -28.33 -6.38 4.93
N ILE A 230 -27.04 -6.44 4.57
CA ILE A 230 -26.48 -7.52 3.74
C ILE A 230 -26.53 -8.85 4.48
N ILE A 231 -26.03 -8.90 5.70
CA ILE A 231 -25.97 -10.13 6.49
C ILE A 231 -27.38 -10.68 6.74
N ALA A 232 -28.35 -9.80 7.03
CA ALA A 232 -29.74 -10.15 7.28
C ALA A 232 -30.43 -10.86 6.10
N ARG A 233 -29.96 -10.67 4.86
CA ARG A 233 -30.53 -11.36 3.69
C ARG A 233 -30.32 -12.87 3.74
N GLY A 234 -29.27 -13.34 4.40
CA GLY A 234 -28.93 -14.77 4.50
C GLY A 234 -28.70 -15.45 3.15
N ASP A 235 -28.39 -14.69 2.11
CA ASP A 235 -28.11 -15.18 0.76
C ASP A 235 -26.62 -15.51 0.57
N ALA A 236 -26.21 -15.88 -0.65
CA ALA A 236 -24.81 -16.16 -0.96
C ALA A 236 -23.88 -14.96 -0.69
N GLN A 237 -24.36 -13.73 -0.87
CA GLN A 237 -23.57 -12.53 -0.62
C GLN A 237 -23.38 -12.27 0.87
N SER A 238 -24.40 -12.56 1.70
CA SER A 238 -24.26 -12.59 3.17
C SER A 238 -23.13 -13.51 3.60
N GLY A 239 -23.08 -14.73 3.04
CA GLY A 239 -22.00 -15.69 3.30
C GLY A 239 -20.62 -15.15 2.91
N ARG A 240 -20.49 -14.56 1.71
CA ARG A 240 -19.22 -13.97 1.23
C ARG A 240 -18.75 -12.81 2.09
N VAL A 241 -19.65 -11.90 2.47
CA VAL A 241 -19.31 -10.75 3.34
C VAL A 241 -18.88 -11.23 4.73
N LEU A 242 -19.56 -12.22 5.31
CA LEU A 242 -19.16 -12.81 6.58
C LEU A 242 -17.78 -13.47 6.47
N SER A 243 -17.53 -14.24 5.41
CA SER A 243 -16.22 -14.83 5.14
C SER A 243 -15.15 -13.76 5.02
N ALA A 244 -15.39 -12.70 4.25
CA ALA A 244 -14.46 -11.59 4.10
C ALA A 244 -14.16 -10.85 5.42
N ILE A 245 -15.16 -10.65 6.29
CA ILE A 245 -14.96 -10.08 7.65
C ILE A 245 -14.01 -10.97 8.48
N ILE A 246 -14.19 -12.29 8.40
CA ILE A 246 -13.40 -13.25 9.16
C ILE A 246 -11.97 -13.29 8.60
N THR A 247 -11.81 -13.55 7.30
CA THR A 247 -10.50 -13.71 6.64
C THR A 247 -9.65 -12.44 6.67
N SER A 248 -10.27 -11.25 6.65
CA SER A 248 -9.57 -9.97 6.80
C SER A 248 -9.28 -9.57 8.25
N HIS A 249 -9.81 -10.32 9.23
CA HIS A 249 -9.73 -10.00 10.66
C HIS A 249 -10.24 -8.59 10.96
N ALA A 250 -11.37 -8.21 10.36
CA ALA A 250 -11.95 -6.86 10.45
C ALA A 250 -12.54 -6.59 11.85
N ARG A 251 -11.67 -6.25 12.81
CA ARG A 251 -11.99 -6.13 14.24
C ARG A 251 -12.93 -4.97 14.54
N GLN A 252 -12.79 -3.82 13.87
CA GLN A 252 -13.64 -2.66 14.12
C GLN A 252 -15.07 -2.90 13.63
N VAL A 253 -15.19 -3.47 12.42
CA VAL A 253 -16.46 -3.91 11.84
C VAL A 253 -17.11 -4.99 12.70
N PHE A 254 -16.36 -6.02 13.11
CA PHE A 254 -16.85 -7.07 14.00
C PHE A 254 -17.40 -6.48 15.30
N ALA A 255 -16.62 -5.62 15.97
CA ALA A 255 -17.02 -5.02 17.24
C ALA A 255 -18.27 -4.15 17.10
N ALA A 256 -18.40 -3.41 15.99
CA ALA A 256 -19.53 -2.55 15.74
C ALA A 256 -20.81 -3.35 15.44
N LEU A 257 -20.73 -4.38 14.59
CA LEU A 257 -21.84 -5.29 14.31
C LEU A 257 -22.28 -6.05 15.57
N TYR A 258 -21.32 -6.49 16.39
CA TYR A 258 -21.61 -7.16 17.65
C TYR A 258 -22.38 -6.27 18.63
N LYS A 259 -21.94 -5.01 18.80
CA LYS A 259 -22.58 -4.04 19.70
C LYS A 259 -23.96 -3.60 19.23
N ASP A 260 -24.15 -3.46 17.93
CA ASP A 260 -25.46 -3.19 17.34
C ASP A 260 -26.44 -4.35 17.64
N GLY A 261 -25.94 -5.58 17.63
CA GLY A 261 -26.64 -6.77 18.11
C GLY A 261 -27.61 -7.38 17.11
N GLY A 262 -27.93 -6.69 16.00
CA GLY A 262 -28.88 -7.16 14.99
C GLY A 262 -28.51 -8.51 14.37
N GLN A 263 -27.23 -8.76 14.11
CA GLN A 263 -26.72 -9.97 13.45
C GLN A 263 -25.74 -10.78 14.31
N ARG A 264 -25.75 -10.57 15.64
CA ARG A 264 -24.77 -11.17 16.58
C ARG A 264 -24.64 -12.68 16.44
N ALA A 265 -25.76 -13.42 16.47
CA ALA A 265 -25.74 -14.88 16.40
C ALA A 265 -25.22 -15.38 15.04
N THR A 266 -25.60 -14.73 13.95
CA THR A 266 -25.12 -15.05 12.59
C THR A 266 -23.62 -14.82 12.49
N LEU A 267 -23.14 -13.67 12.98
CA LEU A 267 -21.73 -13.31 12.98
C LEU A 267 -20.87 -14.30 13.78
N LEU A 268 -21.26 -14.59 15.02
CA LEU A 268 -20.55 -15.56 15.87
C LEU A 268 -20.61 -16.98 15.29
N GLY A 269 -21.77 -17.36 14.73
CA GLY A 269 -21.94 -18.65 14.07
C GLY A 269 -21.06 -18.81 12.84
N ALA A 270 -20.78 -17.73 12.11
CA ALA A 270 -19.83 -17.74 11.00
C ALA A 270 -18.39 -17.87 11.50
N VAL A 271 -18.01 -17.11 12.54
CA VAL A 271 -16.67 -17.19 13.17
C VAL A 271 -16.41 -18.60 13.71
N ALA A 272 -17.38 -19.22 14.39
CA ALA A 272 -17.23 -20.58 14.92
C ALA A 272 -17.09 -21.65 13.83
N LYS A 273 -17.64 -21.41 12.64
CA LYS A 273 -17.63 -22.36 11.51
C LYS A 273 -16.44 -22.20 10.58
N SER A 274 -15.72 -21.09 10.66
CA SER A 274 -14.63 -20.81 9.70
C SER A 274 -13.43 -21.73 9.90
N GLY A 275 -13.20 -22.26 11.11
CA GLY A 275 -11.98 -22.99 11.43
C GLY A 275 -10.72 -22.11 11.51
N ASP A 276 -10.84 -20.80 11.23
CA ASP A 276 -9.73 -19.86 11.32
C ASP A 276 -9.43 -19.54 12.79
N HIS A 277 -8.54 -20.33 13.39
CA HIS A 277 -8.09 -20.19 14.78
C HIS A 277 -7.51 -18.80 15.09
N GLU A 278 -6.81 -18.19 14.13
CA GLU A 278 -6.24 -16.85 14.30
C GLU A 278 -7.35 -15.79 14.38
N ALA A 279 -8.34 -15.86 13.49
CA ALA A 279 -9.50 -14.99 13.52
C ALA A 279 -10.37 -15.22 14.77
N ILE A 280 -10.61 -16.48 15.17
CA ILE A 280 -11.33 -16.82 16.41
C ILE A 280 -10.63 -16.19 17.62
N GLY A 281 -9.30 -16.34 17.73
CA GLY A 281 -8.50 -15.73 18.78
C GLY A 281 -8.59 -14.20 18.77
N ALA A 282 -8.48 -13.57 17.60
CA ALA A 282 -8.56 -12.13 17.44
C ALA A 282 -9.94 -11.57 17.84
N PHE A 283 -11.03 -12.21 17.42
CA PHE A 283 -12.38 -11.78 17.77
C PHE A 283 -12.74 -12.06 19.23
N ARG A 284 -12.22 -13.14 19.84
CA ARG A 284 -12.34 -13.37 21.29
C ARG A 284 -11.69 -12.25 22.09
N ALA A 285 -10.47 -11.83 21.73
CA ALA A 285 -9.80 -10.70 22.36
C ALA A 285 -10.62 -9.40 22.22
N GLU A 286 -11.28 -9.21 21.09
CA GLU A 286 -12.17 -8.06 20.89
C GLU A 286 -13.44 -8.15 21.77
N LEU A 287 -14.04 -9.34 21.92
CA LEU A 287 -15.16 -9.55 22.85
C LEU A 287 -14.76 -9.31 24.31
N GLU A 288 -13.54 -9.68 24.71
CA GLU A 288 -13.00 -9.40 26.04
C GLU A 288 -12.91 -7.89 26.27
N ARG A 289 -12.47 -7.13 25.26
CA ARG A 289 -12.41 -5.66 25.29
C ARG A 289 -13.80 -5.02 25.38
N ILE A 290 -14.79 -5.60 24.71
CA ILE A 290 -16.20 -5.14 24.80
C ILE A 290 -16.76 -5.41 26.21
N GLY A 291 -16.46 -6.59 26.76
CA GLY A 291 -16.87 -6.99 28.09
C GLY A 291 -18.37 -7.22 28.27
N GLY A 292 -18.76 -7.54 29.50
CA GLY A 292 -20.15 -7.81 29.87
C GLY A 292 -20.54 -9.29 29.84
N GLY A 293 -21.66 -9.61 30.48
CA GLY A 293 -22.09 -11.00 30.69
C GLY A 293 -22.42 -11.75 29.39
N GLN A 294 -22.88 -11.04 28.35
CA GLN A 294 -23.14 -11.67 27.06
C GLN A 294 -21.86 -11.99 26.30
N ALA A 295 -20.90 -11.06 26.25
CA ALA A 295 -19.60 -11.28 25.63
C ALA A 295 -18.86 -12.45 26.29
N ALA A 296 -18.91 -12.56 27.62
CA ALA A 296 -18.31 -13.68 28.36
C ALA A 296 -18.90 -15.04 27.95
N LYS A 297 -20.21 -15.12 27.68
CA LYS A 297 -20.85 -16.36 27.19
C LYS A 297 -20.40 -16.68 25.77
N ASP A 298 -20.41 -15.67 24.89
CA ASP A 298 -20.04 -15.86 23.49
C ASP A 298 -18.56 -16.27 23.34
N ILE A 299 -17.67 -15.76 24.19
CA ILE A 299 -16.26 -16.19 24.27
C ILE A 299 -16.17 -17.67 24.64
N GLN A 300 -16.97 -18.13 25.61
CA GLN A 300 -16.99 -19.56 26.00
C GLN A 300 -17.47 -20.44 24.85
N GLU A 301 -18.52 -20.03 24.14
CA GLU A 301 -19.05 -20.76 22.98
C GLU A 301 -18.01 -20.85 21.85
N LEU A 302 -17.35 -19.74 21.51
CA LEU A 302 -16.27 -19.73 20.52
C LEU A 302 -15.09 -20.61 20.94
N SER A 303 -14.71 -20.59 22.23
CA SER A 303 -13.62 -21.42 22.74
C SER A 303 -13.91 -22.91 22.61
N LEU A 304 -15.18 -23.33 22.73
CA LEU A 304 -15.55 -24.73 22.56
C LEU A 304 -15.49 -25.17 21.08
N ALA A 305 -15.78 -24.26 20.15
CA ALA A 305 -15.64 -24.52 18.72
C ALA A 305 -14.16 -24.62 18.29
N ASP A 306 -13.29 -23.88 18.95
CA ASP A 306 -11.85 -23.76 18.67
C ASP A 306 -11.03 -25.03 19.00
N VAL A 307 -11.50 -25.89 19.91
CA VAL A 307 -10.74 -27.06 20.41
C VAL A 307 -10.85 -28.30 19.49
N GLY A 308 -11.56 -28.18 18.36
CA GLY A 308 -12.08 -29.30 17.58
C GLY A 308 -11.18 -29.95 16.52
N ALA A 309 -10.02 -29.41 16.15
CA ALA A 309 -9.29 -29.91 14.98
C ALA A 309 -7.82 -30.21 15.26
N LYS A 310 -7.40 -31.47 15.02
CA LYS A 310 -6.00 -31.79 14.75
C LYS A 310 -5.75 -31.41 13.29
N GLU A 311 -5.24 -30.21 13.09
CA GLU A 311 -5.05 -29.65 11.75
C GLU A 311 -3.69 -29.98 11.19
N LYS A 312 -3.64 -30.25 9.89
CA LYS A 312 -2.38 -30.22 9.15
C LYS A 312 -1.89 -28.79 9.10
N ARG A 313 -0.60 -28.56 9.31
CA ARG A 313 0.00 -27.22 9.38
C ARG A 313 0.62 -26.84 8.05
N ILE A 314 0.26 -25.70 7.49
CA ILE A 314 0.81 -25.13 6.27
C ILE A 314 1.59 -23.86 6.61
N LEU A 315 2.77 -23.69 6.01
CA LEU A 315 3.49 -22.41 5.99
C LEU A 315 3.40 -21.81 4.59
N ALA A 316 2.83 -20.62 4.44
CA ALA A 316 2.81 -19.89 3.18
C ALA A 316 3.67 -18.61 3.25
N ALA A 317 4.62 -18.48 2.33
CA ALA A 317 5.48 -17.32 2.21
C ALA A 317 5.24 -16.61 0.87
N ASP A 318 4.72 -15.39 0.94
CA ASP A 318 4.40 -14.58 -0.25
C ASP A 318 4.42 -13.09 0.12
N ASP A 319 4.97 -12.25 -0.75
CA ASP A 319 5.03 -10.80 -0.55
C ASP A 319 3.71 -10.11 -0.92
N SER A 320 2.83 -10.81 -1.63
CA SER A 320 1.48 -10.38 -1.94
C SER A 320 0.53 -10.72 -0.81
N LYS A 321 0.04 -9.68 -0.12
CA LYS A 321 -1.05 -9.81 0.86
C LYS A 321 -2.29 -10.49 0.27
N ALA A 322 -2.58 -10.26 -1.01
CA ALA A 322 -3.70 -10.92 -1.69
C ALA A 322 -3.50 -12.43 -1.76
N MET A 323 -2.28 -12.90 -2.05
CA MET A 323 -1.96 -14.33 -2.03
C MET A 323 -2.01 -14.92 -0.62
N LEU A 324 -1.50 -14.20 0.37
CA LEU A 324 -1.61 -14.61 1.77
C LEU A 324 -3.08 -14.77 2.22
N PHE A 325 -3.96 -13.85 1.83
CA PHE A 325 -5.40 -13.98 2.07
C PHE A 325 -6.04 -15.13 1.29
N PHE A 326 -5.63 -15.37 0.04
CA PHE A 326 -6.09 -16.52 -0.74
C PHE A 326 -5.75 -17.84 -0.02
N TYR A 327 -4.50 -17.99 0.43
CA TYR A 327 -4.08 -19.18 1.16
C TYR A 327 -4.89 -19.36 2.45
N LYS A 328 -5.17 -18.27 3.19
CA LYS A 328 -6.01 -18.31 4.39
C LYS A 328 -7.40 -18.89 4.10
N GLY A 329 -8.05 -18.40 3.04
CA GLY A 329 -9.36 -18.92 2.63
C GLY A 329 -9.31 -20.42 2.29
N VAL A 330 -8.35 -20.84 1.47
CA VAL A 330 -8.20 -22.25 1.08
C VAL A 330 -7.88 -23.14 2.27
N ALA A 331 -7.01 -22.70 3.18
CA ALA A 331 -6.63 -23.47 4.36
C ALA A 331 -7.82 -23.63 5.33
N ALA A 332 -8.59 -22.57 5.54
CA ALA A 332 -9.82 -22.60 6.34
C ALA A 332 -10.86 -23.58 5.76
N ASP A 333 -11.08 -23.57 4.44
CA ASP A 333 -11.98 -24.51 3.75
C ASP A 333 -11.54 -25.98 3.91
N LEU A 334 -10.23 -26.20 4.07
CA LEU A 334 -9.64 -27.53 4.22
C LEU A 334 -9.44 -27.96 5.69
N GLY A 335 -9.75 -27.10 6.67
CA GLY A 335 -9.49 -27.36 8.10
C GLY A 335 -8.01 -27.55 8.39
N MET A 336 -7.17 -26.69 7.83
CA MET A 336 -5.72 -26.70 7.98
C MET A 336 -5.24 -25.42 8.65
N GLU A 337 -4.28 -25.55 9.57
CA GLU A 337 -3.67 -24.42 10.27
C GLU A 337 -2.70 -23.75 9.31
N LEU A 338 -2.93 -22.49 8.95
CA LEU A 338 -2.04 -21.74 8.08
C LEU A 338 -1.24 -20.70 8.85
N VAL A 339 0.08 -20.79 8.74
CA VAL A 339 1.01 -19.72 9.11
C VAL A 339 1.41 -18.96 7.85
N THR A 340 1.20 -17.65 7.83
CA THR A 340 1.61 -16.79 6.71
C THR A 340 2.81 -15.93 7.08
N VAL A 341 3.76 -15.77 6.16
CA VAL A 341 4.92 -14.89 6.30
C VAL A 341 5.12 -14.07 5.03
N GLU A 342 5.64 -12.85 5.19
CA GLU A 342 5.72 -11.86 4.11
C GLU A 342 6.88 -12.08 3.14
N ASP A 343 7.84 -12.96 3.47
CA ASP A 343 8.98 -13.25 2.60
C ASP A 343 9.65 -14.59 2.97
N GLY A 344 10.47 -15.10 2.06
CA GLY A 344 11.18 -16.38 2.23
C GLY A 344 12.22 -16.36 3.36
N LYS A 345 12.73 -15.19 3.76
CA LYS A 345 13.69 -15.08 4.88
C LYS A 345 12.97 -15.29 6.22
N LYS A 346 11.84 -14.63 6.41
CA LYS A 346 10.96 -14.85 7.58
C LYS A 346 10.45 -16.28 7.63
N ALA A 347 10.13 -16.88 6.48
CA ALA A 347 9.78 -18.29 6.40
C ALA A 347 10.91 -19.20 6.91
N PHE A 348 12.13 -18.93 6.47
CA PHE A 348 13.32 -19.66 6.92
C PHE A 348 13.58 -19.47 8.42
N ASP A 349 13.49 -18.24 8.92
CA ASP A 349 13.64 -17.94 10.35
C ASP A 349 12.58 -18.69 11.19
N TYR A 350 11.34 -18.80 10.68
CA TYR A 350 10.27 -19.58 11.30
C TYR A 350 10.59 -21.07 11.37
N LEU A 351 11.06 -21.65 10.27
CA LEU A 351 11.41 -23.08 10.18
C LEU A 351 12.60 -23.47 11.07
N GLN A 352 13.45 -22.51 11.44
CA GLN A 352 14.53 -22.75 12.41
C GLN A 352 14.03 -22.83 13.86
N ILE A 353 12.87 -22.22 14.16
CA ILE A 353 12.26 -22.19 15.49
C ILE A 353 11.23 -23.32 15.64
N ASP A 354 10.44 -23.56 14.59
CA ASP A 354 9.38 -24.57 14.54
C ASP A 354 9.38 -25.26 13.17
N SER A 355 9.72 -26.55 13.16
CA SER A 355 9.87 -27.36 11.95
C SER A 355 8.67 -28.26 11.63
N GLU A 356 7.58 -28.17 12.39
CA GLU A 356 6.41 -29.05 12.21
C GLU A 356 5.36 -28.43 11.26
N PHE A 357 5.68 -28.41 9.96
CA PHE A 357 4.72 -28.10 8.89
C PHE A 357 4.55 -29.29 7.94
N ASP A 358 3.31 -29.60 7.57
CA ASP A 358 2.94 -30.67 6.62
C ASP A 358 3.11 -30.23 5.15
N LEU A 359 3.02 -28.92 4.88
CA LEU A 359 3.17 -28.34 3.54
C LEU A 359 3.76 -26.93 3.64
N ILE A 360 4.67 -26.61 2.71
CA ILE A 360 5.24 -25.27 2.58
C ILE A 360 4.92 -24.76 1.18
N ILE A 361 4.32 -23.57 1.10
CA ILE A 361 3.96 -22.87 -0.13
C ILE A 361 4.84 -21.63 -0.21
N THR A 362 5.51 -21.43 -1.34
CA THR A 362 6.35 -20.25 -1.57
C THR A 362 6.15 -19.73 -2.98
N ASP A 363 6.00 -18.42 -3.13
CA ASP A 363 6.23 -17.66 -4.35
C ASP A 363 5.53 -18.22 -5.61
N MET A 364 4.20 -18.12 -5.66
CA MET A 364 3.38 -18.55 -6.80
C MET A 364 3.21 -17.46 -7.88
N ASN A 365 3.66 -16.23 -7.62
CA ASN A 365 3.64 -15.12 -8.57
C ASN A 365 5.00 -15.00 -9.31
N SER A 366 5.55 -16.11 -9.79
CA SER A 366 6.63 -16.03 -10.78
C SER A 366 6.03 -15.72 -12.15
N SER A 367 5.77 -14.45 -12.43
CA SER A 367 5.61 -13.93 -13.80
C SER A 367 6.90 -13.28 -14.28
#